data_AF-A0A0G4H2M4-F1
#
_entry.id   AF-A0A0G4H2M4-F1
#
_cell.length_a   1.000
_cell.length_b   1.000
_cell.length_c   1.000
_cell.angle_alpha   90.00
_cell.angle_beta   90.00
_cell.angle_gamma   90.00
#
_symmetry.space_group_name_H-M   'P 1'
#
loop_
_entity.id
_entity.type
_entity.pdbx_description
1 polymer ?
#
loop_
_entity_poly.entity_id
_entity_poly.type
_entity_poly.pdbx_seq_one_letter_code
_entity_poly.pdbx_strand_id
1 'polypeptide(L)'
;MKGRWNGGPPTQHDVWLRDVAALPVRLLGLGIPKPTETADRDYKTSAAASEAITEAILRGEDIDADEHLKRGQKARAAHKEAVKEAVQKEWERLGSQSGQAASEDQCEEVRQSKEKRQSGWLTATPLKEHGMNLSPDEFRDAMTIRYQRRVGGRRADVRDVGEGGVCNTPLTAQSGDCRRCDMTKSTVRGRV
;
A
#
# COMPACT_ATOMS: atom_id res chain seq x y z
N MET A 1 -22.59 12.24 -13.89
CA MET A 1 -21.12 12.37 -13.86
C MET A 1 -20.51 11.35 -14.82
N LYS A 2 -20.22 11.73 -16.07
CA LYS A 2 -19.50 10.87 -17.02
C LYS A 2 -18.01 11.05 -16.75
N GLY A 3 -17.39 10.07 -16.08
CA GLY A 3 -15.93 10.04 -15.94
C GLY A 3 -15.32 10.00 -17.33
N ARG A 4 -14.54 11.03 -17.67
CA ARG A 4 -13.82 11.11 -18.95
C ARG A 4 -12.74 10.03 -18.93
N TRP A 5 -13.03 8.87 -19.52
CA TRP A 5 -11.98 7.91 -19.87
C TRP A 5 -11.16 8.58 -20.97
N ASN A 6 -10.02 9.16 -20.59
CA ASN A 6 -9.03 9.60 -21.56
C ASN A 6 -8.45 8.32 -22.16
N GLY A 7 -8.96 7.86 -23.30
CA GLY A 7 -8.55 6.63 -23.99
C GLY A 7 -7.14 6.67 -24.60
N GLY A 8 -6.22 7.43 -24.00
CA GLY A 8 -4.81 7.43 -24.37
C GLY A 8 -4.06 6.27 -23.70
N PRO A 9 -2.91 5.85 -24.24
CA PRO A 9 -2.06 4.88 -23.57
C PRO A 9 -1.61 5.41 -22.19
N PRO A 10 -1.44 4.53 -21.18
CA PRO A 10 -0.99 4.93 -19.86
C PRO A 10 0.37 5.60 -19.93
N THR A 11 0.55 6.70 -19.19
CA THR A 11 1.84 7.37 -19.06
C THR A 11 2.80 6.54 -18.21
N GLN A 12 4.09 6.85 -18.26
CA GLN A 12 5.08 6.19 -17.42
C GLN A 12 4.79 6.36 -15.91
N HIS A 13 4.20 7.49 -15.52
CA HIS A 13 3.74 7.73 -14.15
C HIS A 13 2.53 6.85 -13.80
N ASP A 14 1.57 6.66 -14.71
CA ASP A 14 0.41 5.77 -14.48
C ASP A 14 0.85 4.31 -14.27
N VAL A 15 1.85 3.86 -15.04
CA VAL A 15 2.45 2.53 -14.87
C VAL A 15 3.13 2.40 -13.51
N TRP A 16 3.95 3.39 -13.13
CA TRP A 16 4.59 3.41 -11.80
C TRP A 16 3.57 3.43 -10.66
N LEU A 17 2.51 4.24 -10.79
CA LEU A 17 1.46 4.32 -9.80
C LEU A 17 0.70 3.00 -9.67
N ARG A 18 0.48 2.29 -10.80
CA ARG A 18 -0.12 0.97 -10.78
C ARG A 18 0.74 -0.04 -10.04
N ASP A 19 2.06 0.01 -10.22
CA ASP A 19 3.01 -0.85 -9.52
C ASP A 19 3.03 -0.54 -8.01
N VAL A 20 3.05 0.74 -7.62
CA VAL A 20 2.94 1.15 -6.20
C VAL A 20 1.62 0.65 -5.60
N ALA A 21 0.49 0.79 -6.29
CA ALA A 21 -0.81 0.32 -5.80
C ALA A 21 -0.87 -1.20 -5.58
N ALA A 22 -0.03 -1.98 -6.27
CA ALA A 22 0.07 -3.42 -6.07
C ALA A 22 0.84 -3.81 -4.79
N LEU A 23 1.67 -2.92 -4.26
CA LEU A 23 2.33 -3.15 -2.98
C LEU A 23 1.30 -3.22 -1.83
N PRO A 24 1.63 -3.90 -0.71
CA PRO A 24 0.81 -3.85 0.48
C PRO A 24 0.70 -2.42 1.06
N VAL A 25 -0.37 -2.18 1.81
CA VAL A 25 -0.66 -0.88 2.43
C VAL A 25 0.51 -0.33 3.25
N ARG A 26 1.22 -1.19 3.99
CA ARG A 26 2.43 -0.87 4.78
C ARG A 26 3.64 -0.39 3.96
N LEU A 27 3.60 -0.53 2.63
CA LEU A 27 4.63 -0.11 1.68
C LEU A 27 4.05 0.88 0.66
N LEU A 28 3.23 1.81 1.12
CA LEU A 28 2.56 2.85 0.31
C LEU A 28 1.49 2.36 -0.69
N GLY A 29 1.32 1.05 -0.90
CA GLY A 29 0.33 0.54 -1.86
C GLY A 29 -1.09 0.39 -1.32
N LEU A 30 -1.91 -0.38 -2.05
CA LEU A 30 -3.31 -0.72 -1.73
C LEU A 30 -3.55 -2.24 -1.64
N GLY A 31 -2.54 -3.05 -1.95
CA GLY A 31 -2.65 -4.51 -1.98
C GLY A 31 -3.51 -5.03 -3.13
N ILE A 32 -3.65 -4.26 -4.22
CA ILE A 32 -4.43 -4.66 -5.39
C ILE A 32 -3.49 -5.35 -6.38
N PRO A 33 -3.46 -6.69 -6.47
CA PRO A 33 -2.52 -7.41 -7.32
C PRO A 33 -2.75 -7.13 -8.80
N LYS A 34 -1.73 -7.38 -9.63
CA LYS A 34 -1.81 -7.35 -11.09
C LYS A 34 -2.14 -8.77 -11.58
N PRO A 35 -3.39 -9.09 -11.96
CA PRO A 35 -3.77 -10.47 -12.28
C PRO A 35 -2.95 -11.06 -13.41
N THR A 36 -2.53 -10.23 -14.38
CA THR A 36 -1.66 -10.63 -15.50
C THR A 36 -0.29 -11.16 -15.06
N GLU A 37 0.18 -10.78 -13.88
CA GLU A 37 1.48 -11.20 -13.34
C GLU A 37 1.33 -12.24 -12.22
N THR A 38 0.26 -12.18 -11.43
CA THR A 38 0.08 -13.05 -10.26
C THR A 38 -0.71 -14.33 -10.56
N ALA A 39 -1.56 -14.33 -11.60
CA ALA A 39 -2.49 -15.44 -11.87
C ALA A 39 -1.79 -16.80 -11.94
N ASP A 40 -0.64 -16.88 -12.59
CA ASP A 40 0.07 -18.14 -12.80
C ASP A 40 0.53 -18.78 -11.48
N ARG A 41 1.07 -17.96 -10.57
CA ARG A 41 1.50 -18.39 -9.23
C ARG A 41 0.29 -18.71 -8.35
N ASP A 42 -0.72 -17.84 -8.37
CA ASP A 42 -1.91 -17.97 -7.54
C ASP A 42 -2.70 -19.24 -7.95
N TYR A 43 -2.79 -19.52 -9.25
CA TYR A 43 -3.36 -20.75 -9.81
C TYR A 43 -2.58 -21.99 -9.36
N LYS A 44 -1.26 -22.02 -9.54
CA LYS A 44 -0.41 -23.15 -9.10
C LYS A 44 -0.58 -23.44 -7.60
N THR A 45 -0.68 -22.38 -6.80
CA THR A 45 -0.90 -22.51 -5.34
C THR A 45 -2.28 -23.10 -5.04
N SER A 46 -3.32 -22.64 -5.73
CA SER A 46 -4.69 -23.16 -5.57
C SER A 46 -4.81 -24.61 -6.03
N ALA A 47 -4.18 -24.95 -7.16
CA ALA A 47 -4.12 -26.32 -7.68
C ALA A 47 -3.42 -27.26 -6.69
N ALA A 48 -2.24 -26.88 -6.20
CA ALA A 48 -1.51 -27.67 -5.19
C ALA A 48 -2.29 -27.83 -3.88
N ALA A 49 -2.99 -26.78 -3.44
CA ALA A 49 -3.82 -26.87 -2.24
C ALA A 49 -5.03 -27.80 -2.42
N SER A 50 -5.57 -27.90 -3.63
CA SER A 50 -6.77 -28.69 -3.96
C SER A 50 -6.46 -30.06 -4.57
N GLU A 51 -5.17 -30.42 -4.68
CA GLU A 51 -4.71 -31.65 -5.33
C GLU A 51 -5.30 -32.89 -4.66
N ALA A 52 -5.24 -32.98 -3.32
CA ALA A 52 -5.79 -34.12 -2.59
C ALA A 52 -7.30 -34.34 -2.84
N ILE A 53 -8.08 -33.25 -2.92
CA ILE A 53 -9.51 -33.31 -3.25
C ILE A 53 -9.69 -33.82 -4.69
N THR A 54 -8.88 -33.29 -5.61
CA THR A 54 -8.92 -33.66 -7.02
C THR A 54 -8.59 -35.14 -7.23
N GLU A 55 -7.55 -35.64 -6.57
CA GLU A 55 -7.16 -37.05 -6.63
C GLU A 55 -8.25 -37.99 -6.07
N ALA A 56 -8.84 -37.65 -4.93
CA ALA A 56 -9.90 -38.45 -4.33
C ALA A 56 -11.15 -38.55 -5.21
N ILE A 57 -11.57 -37.42 -5.81
CA ILE A 57 -12.68 -37.40 -6.78
C ILE A 57 -12.39 -38.30 -7.98
N LEU A 58 -11.16 -38.25 -8.52
CA LEU A 58 -10.78 -39.06 -9.69
C LEU A 58 -10.69 -40.56 -9.38
N ARG A 59 -10.29 -40.94 -8.16
CA ARG A 59 -10.19 -42.34 -7.71
C ARG A 59 -11.51 -42.89 -7.16
N GLY A 60 -12.47 -42.02 -6.85
CA GLY A 60 -13.71 -42.41 -6.17
C GLY A 60 -13.48 -42.80 -4.70
N GLU A 61 -12.43 -42.26 -4.08
CA GLU A 61 -12.02 -42.54 -2.71
C GLU A 61 -12.50 -41.43 -1.76
N ASP A 62 -12.57 -41.75 -0.46
CA ASP A 62 -12.86 -40.75 0.57
C ASP A 62 -11.64 -39.85 0.82
N ILE A 63 -11.89 -38.61 1.25
CA ILE A 63 -10.83 -37.60 1.44
C ILE A 63 -10.33 -37.64 2.89
N ASP A 64 -9.02 -37.79 3.07
CA ASP A 64 -8.38 -37.46 4.35
C ASP A 64 -8.34 -35.93 4.53
N ALA A 65 -9.26 -35.42 5.35
CA ALA A 65 -9.39 -34.00 5.63
C ALA A 65 -8.15 -33.41 6.33
N ASP A 66 -7.47 -34.17 7.20
CA ASP A 66 -6.30 -33.70 7.93
C ASP A 66 -5.08 -33.62 7.01
N GLU A 67 -4.92 -34.60 6.13
CA GLU A 67 -3.90 -34.56 5.09
C GLU A 67 -4.11 -33.38 4.12
N HIS A 68 -5.35 -33.18 3.64
CA HIS A 68 -5.69 -32.04 2.79
C HIS A 68 -5.36 -30.70 3.47
N LEU A 69 -5.70 -30.55 4.75
CA LEU A 69 -5.36 -29.36 5.54
C LEU A 69 -3.86 -29.12 5.61
N LYS A 70 -3.06 -30.16 5.88
CA LYS A 70 -1.59 -30.06 5.92
C LYS A 70 -1.01 -29.66 4.58
N ARG A 71 -1.45 -30.29 3.48
CA ARG A 71 -1.02 -29.93 2.12
C ARG A 71 -1.38 -28.49 1.77
N GLY A 72 -2.61 -28.07 2.07
CA GLY A 72 -3.09 -26.71 1.87
C GLY A 72 -2.31 -25.67 2.68
N GLN A 73 -2.00 -25.96 3.95
CA GLN A 73 -1.17 -25.09 4.80
C GLN A 73 0.25 -24.94 4.24
N LYS A 74 0.87 -26.04 3.80
CA LYS A 74 2.20 -26.02 3.19
C LYS A 74 2.22 -25.18 1.91
N ALA A 75 1.24 -25.36 1.03
CA ALA A 75 1.11 -24.59 -0.21
C ALA A 75 0.94 -23.09 0.08
N ARG A 76 0.08 -22.73 1.04
CA ARG A 76 -0.15 -21.34 1.46
C ARG A 76 1.07 -20.71 2.12
N ALA A 77 1.81 -21.47 2.93
CA ALA A 77 3.04 -20.99 3.56
C ALA A 77 4.13 -20.69 2.53
N ALA A 78 4.37 -21.62 1.60
CA ALA A 78 5.32 -21.40 0.49
C ALA A 78 4.92 -20.19 -0.37
N HIS A 79 3.63 -20.07 -0.69
CA HIS A 79 3.10 -18.92 -1.42
C HIS A 79 3.32 -17.60 -0.68
N LYS A 80 3.07 -17.57 0.63
CA LYS A 80 3.25 -16.37 1.45
C LYS A 80 4.70 -15.89 1.43
N GLU A 81 5.68 -16.79 1.53
CA GLU A 81 7.09 -16.42 1.46
C GLU A 81 7.47 -15.91 0.06
N ALA A 82 7.05 -16.60 -1.01
CA ALA A 82 7.29 -16.14 -2.39
C ALA A 82 6.67 -14.75 -2.67
N VAL A 83 5.48 -14.48 -2.13
CA VAL A 83 4.82 -13.16 -2.23
C VAL A 83 5.62 -12.10 -1.47
N LYS A 84 6.10 -12.39 -0.26
CA LYS A 84 6.90 -11.43 0.51
C LYS A 84 8.18 -11.04 -0.22
N GLU A 85 8.89 -12.01 -0.78
CA GLU A 85 10.12 -11.77 -1.54
C GLU A 85 9.85 -10.92 -2.79
N ALA A 86 8.81 -11.27 -3.55
CA ALA A 86 8.41 -10.50 -4.73
C ALA A 86 8.03 -9.05 -4.38
N VAL A 87 7.26 -8.86 -3.30
CA VAL A 87 6.89 -7.53 -2.78
C VAL A 87 8.11 -6.73 -2.35
N GLN A 88 9.08 -7.36 -1.67
CA GLN A 88 10.29 -6.69 -1.21
C GLN A 88 11.14 -6.21 -2.40
N LYS A 89 11.35 -7.08 -3.39
CA LYS A 89 12.08 -6.75 -4.62
C LYS A 89 11.42 -5.60 -5.39
N GLU A 90 10.10 -5.63 -5.48
CA GLU A 90 9.34 -4.61 -6.19
C GLU A 90 9.38 -3.25 -5.46
N TRP A 91 9.31 -3.26 -4.13
CA TRP A 91 9.46 -2.06 -3.32
C TRP A 91 10.84 -1.41 -3.48
N GLU A 92 11.92 -2.21 -3.48
CA GLU A 92 13.28 -1.72 -3.73
C GLU A 92 13.44 -1.12 -5.13
N ARG A 93 12.84 -1.79 -6.14
CA ARG A 93 12.80 -1.29 -7.52
C ARG A 93 12.11 0.07 -7.60
N LEU A 94 10.90 0.18 -7.05
CA LEU A 94 10.10 1.41 -7.11
C LEU A 94 10.72 2.58 -6.33
N GLY A 95 11.35 2.29 -5.19
CA GLY A 95 12.11 3.28 -4.45
C GLY A 95 13.32 3.82 -5.22
N SER A 96 13.84 3.10 -6.20
CA SER A 96 15.07 3.46 -6.93
C SER A 96 14.85 4.08 -8.31
N GLN A 97 13.60 4.26 -8.75
CA GLN A 97 13.23 4.70 -10.09
C GLN A 97 13.13 6.23 -10.29
N SER A 98 13.91 7.00 -9.54
CA SER A 98 13.87 8.46 -9.62
C SER A 98 14.26 8.97 -11.01
N GLY A 99 13.56 10.00 -11.49
CA GLY A 99 13.90 10.75 -12.70
C GLY A 99 13.40 10.14 -14.02
N GLN A 100 12.92 8.90 -14.02
CA GLN A 100 12.32 8.26 -15.20
C GLN A 100 10.79 8.23 -15.11
N ALA A 101 10.24 7.59 -14.08
CA ALA A 101 8.80 7.34 -13.95
C ALA A 101 8.14 8.14 -12.82
N ALA A 102 8.94 8.57 -11.84
CA ALA A 102 8.51 9.26 -10.64
C ALA A 102 9.53 10.34 -10.24
N SER A 103 9.09 11.35 -9.50
CA SER A 103 9.98 12.36 -8.94
C SER A 103 10.80 11.79 -7.77
N GLU A 104 11.95 12.39 -7.46
CA GLU A 104 12.76 12.02 -6.29
C GLU A 104 11.90 11.98 -5.01
N ASP A 105 11.07 13.01 -4.78
CA ASP A 105 10.12 13.06 -3.66
C ASP A 105 9.20 11.82 -3.59
N GLN A 106 8.73 11.32 -4.74
CA GLN A 106 7.81 10.17 -4.78
C GLN A 106 8.54 8.87 -4.46
N CYS A 107 9.74 8.70 -5.00
CA CYS A 107 10.60 7.56 -4.69
C CYS A 107 11.01 7.56 -3.21
N GLU A 108 11.30 8.74 -2.65
CA GLU A 108 11.65 8.88 -1.24
C GLU A 108 10.48 8.56 -0.31
N GLU A 109 9.26 8.98 -0.65
CA GLU A 109 8.06 8.56 0.11
C GLU A 109 7.84 7.04 0.06
N VAL A 110 8.11 6.38 -1.08
CA VAL A 110 8.09 4.90 -1.15
C VAL A 110 9.13 4.30 -0.21
N ARG A 111 10.36 4.82 -0.16
CA ARG A 111 11.41 4.36 0.75
C ARG A 111 11.03 4.54 2.22
N GLN A 112 10.52 5.71 2.57
CA GLN A 112 10.19 6.05 3.96
C GLN A 112 8.87 5.42 4.44
N SER A 113 8.05 4.87 3.53
CA SER A 113 6.74 4.28 3.85
C SER A 113 6.80 3.19 4.93
N LYS A 114 7.85 2.36 4.92
CA LYS A 114 8.06 1.27 5.87
C LYS A 114 8.27 1.79 7.30
N GLU A 115 8.97 2.91 7.45
CA GLU A 115 9.37 3.48 8.74
C GLU A 115 8.31 4.41 9.32
N LYS A 116 7.66 5.20 8.47
CA LYS A 116 6.71 6.23 8.91
C LYS A 116 5.31 5.66 9.25
N ARG A 117 4.99 4.44 8.81
CA ARG A 117 3.66 3.79 9.01
C ARG A 117 2.47 4.71 8.64
N GLN A 118 2.68 5.60 7.68
CA GLN A 118 1.73 6.64 7.24
C GLN A 118 0.41 6.09 6.69
N SER A 119 0.30 4.78 6.48
CA SER A 119 -0.84 4.09 5.89
C SER A 119 -1.72 3.34 6.90
N GLY A 120 -1.50 3.55 8.21
CA GLY A 120 -2.26 2.85 9.25
C GLY A 120 -3.78 3.05 9.15
N TRP A 121 -4.22 4.22 8.68
CA TRP A 121 -5.65 4.54 8.52
C TRP A 121 -6.36 3.69 7.45
N LEU A 122 -5.64 3.17 6.46
CA LEU A 122 -6.19 2.23 5.47
C LEU A 122 -6.37 0.81 6.03
N THR A 123 -5.70 0.49 7.14
CA THR A 123 -5.81 -0.80 7.84
C THR A 123 -6.63 -0.74 9.12
N ALA A 124 -7.01 0.46 9.55
CA ALA A 124 -7.78 0.65 10.77
C ALA A 124 -9.24 0.22 10.53
N THR A 125 -9.81 -0.49 11.51
CA THR A 125 -11.24 -0.79 11.49
C THR A 125 -12.02 0.52 11.64
N PRO A 126 -12.94 0.85 10.70
CA PRO A 126 -13.73 2.05 10.79
C PRO A 126 -14.76 1.91 11.93
N LEU A 127 -14.43 2.47 13.09
CA LEU A 127 -15.30 2.50 14.26
C LEU A 127 -15.84 3.93 14.47
N LYS A 128 -17.13 4.10 14.17
CA LYS A 128 -17.83 5.39 14.29
C LYS A 128 -17.80 5.94 15.73
N GLU A 129 -17.95 5.05 16.71
CA GLU A 129 -18.00 5.40 18.15
C GLU A 129 -16.70 6.05 18.66
N HIS A 130 -15.58 5.75 18.00
CA HIS A 130 -14.27 6.29 18.35
C HIS A 130 -13.76 7.34 17.36
N GLY A 131 -14.63 7.84 16.46
CA GLY A 131 -14.24 8.83 15.45
C GLY A 131 -13.22 8.31 14.44
N MET A 132 -13.08 6.98 14.28
CA MET A 132 -12.13 6.36 13.35
C MET A 132 -12.69 6.21 11.92
N ASN A 133 -13.87 6.75 11.65
CA ASN A 133 -14.47 6.76 10.32
C ASN A 133 -14.05 8.02 9.57
N LEU A 134 -13.61 7.82 8.32
CA LEU A 134 -13.47 8.92 7.36
C LEU A 134 -14.77 9.08 6.60
N SER A 135 -15.20 10.33 6.42
CA SER A 135 -16.22 10.66 5.44
C SER A 135 -15.72 10.34 4.02
N PRO A 136 -16.63 10.19 3.04
CA PRO A 136 -16.23 9.94 1.65
C PRO A 136 -15.28 10.99 1.08
N ASP A 137 -15.43 12.25 1.49
CA ASP A 137 -14.58 13.35 1.03
C ASP A 137 -13.19 13.31 1.70
N GLU A 138 -13.12 13.10 3.02
CA GLU A 138 -11.85 12.92 3.74
C GLU A 138 -11.04 11.73 3.20
N PHE A 139 -11.72 10.62 2.86
CA PHE A 139 -11.08 9.47 2.25
C PHE A 139 -10.50 9.82 0.87
N ARG A 140 -11.26 10.54 0.03
CA ARG A 140 -10.81 10.95 -1.30
C ARG A 140 -9.63 11.91 -1.21
N ASP A 141 -9.69 12.89 -0.33
CA ASP A 141 -8.63 13.87 -0.12
C ASP A 141 -7.35 13.19 0.36
N ALA A 142 -7.45 12.27 1.33
CA ALA A 142 -6.31 11.50 1.80
C ALA A 142 -5.69 10.64 0.68
N MET A 143 -6.51 10.04 -0.18
CA MET A 143 -6.04 9.28 -1.35
C MET A 143 -5.37 10.17 -2.41
N THR A 144 -5.92 11.35 -2.66
CA THR A 144 -5.35 12.34 -3.59
C THR A 144 -4.01 12.86 -3.07
N ILE A 145 -3.90 13.20 -1.78
CA ILE A 145 -2.65 13.65 -1.17
C ILE A 145 -1.58 12.55 -1.27
N ARG A 146 -1.97 11.29 -1.06
CA ARG A 146 -1.08 10.13 -1.10
C ARG A 146 -0.52 9.83 -2.50
N TYR A 147 -1.33 9.89 -3.55
CA TYR A 147 -0.94 9.42 -4.89
C TYR A 147 -0.82 10.52 -5.95
N GLN A 148 -1.53 11.63 -5.78
CA GLN A 148 -1.70 12.69 -6.77
C GLN A 148 -1.19 14.02 -6.21
N ARG A 149 0.13 14.14 -6.00
CA ARG A 149 0.74 15.40 -5.56
C ARG A 149 0.72 16.47 -6.68
N ARG A 150 -0.48 16.95 -7.01
CA ARG A 150 -0.81 18.28 -7.56
C ARG A 150 -2.19 18.67 -7.05
N VAL A 151 -2.23 19.40 -5.95
CA VAL A 151 -3.37 20.27 -5.64
C VAL A 151 -3.08 21.61 -6.32
N GLY A 152 -3.67 21.83 -7.51
CA GLY A 152 -3.89 23.18 -8.03
C GLY A 152 -2.78 23.89 -8.82
N GLY A 153 -1.86 23.20 -9.51
CA GLY A 153 -0.95 23.82 -10.50
C GLY A 153 0.04 24.86 -9.98
N ARG A 154 -0.08 25.27 -8.72
CA ARG A 154 0.99 25.85 -7.93
C ARG A 154 1.60 24.71 -7.13
N ARG A 155 2.93 24.73 -7.00
CA ARG A 155 3.56 24.05 -5.87
C ARG A 155 2.75 24.50 -4.65
N ALA A 156 2.21 23.57 -3.87
CA ALA A 156 1.88 23.94 -2.50
C ALA A 156 3.18 24.51 -1.96
N ASP A 157 3.22 25.84 -1.78
CA ASP A 157 4.41 26.50 -1.29
C ASP A 157 4.75 25.79 0.02
N VAL A 158 5.92 25.19 0.04
CA VAL A 158 6.53 24.54 1.21
C VAL A 158 6.95 25.64 2.22
N ARG A 159 6.09 26.64 2.41
CA ARG A 159 6.32 27.79 3.30
C ARG A 159 5.24 27.93 4.38
N ASP A 160 4.08 27.31 4.22
CA ASP A 160 3.07 27.21 5.28
C ASP A 160 2.97 25.82 5.93
N VAL A 161 3.76 24.85 5.46
CA VAL A 161 4.05 23.64 6.21
C VAL A 161 5.46 23.83 6.78
N GLY A 162 5.53 24.44 7.97
CA GLY A 162 6.79 24.54 8.73
C GLY A 162 7.47 23.18 8.78
N GLU A 163 8.81 23.17 8.79
CA GLU A 163 9.79 22.08 8.58
C GLU A 163 9.55 20.74 9.32
N GLY A 164 8.35 20.20 9.21
CA GLY A 164 7.89 18.92 9.72
C GLY A 164 7.27 18.17 8.55
N GLY A 165 7.87 17.03 8.22
CA GLY A 165 7.44 16.22 7.09
C GLY A 165 5.93 15.99 7.08
N VAL A 166 5.33 16.10 5.89
CA VAL A 166 3.88 15.90 5.68
C VAL A 166 3.47 14.56 6.27
N CYS A 167 2.73 14.61 7.37
CA CYS A 167 2.10 13.43 7.94
C CYS A 167 0.90 13.10 7.06
N ASN A 168 0.91 11.91 6.45
CA ASN A 168 -0.22 11.36 5.68
C ASN A 168 -1.32 10.82 6.62
N THR A 169 -1.41 11.40 7.83
CA THR A 169 -2.38 11.04 8.85
C THR A 169 -3.70 11.73 8.51
N PRO A 170 -4.85 11.05 8.61
CA PRO A 170 -6.13 11.71 8.40
C PRO A 170 -6.28 12.89 9.35
N LEU A 171 -6.84 13.99 8.84
CA LEU A 171 -7.10 15.25 9.57
C LEU A 171 -7.99 15.09 10.82
N THR A 172 -8.54 13.89 11.05
CA THR A 172 -9.36 13.54 12.22
C THR A 172 -8.56 13.03 13.42
N ALA A 173 -7.25 12.75 13.28
CA ALA A 173 -6.41 12.60 14.45
C ALA A 173 -6.29 13.99 15.09
N GLN A 174 -7.02 14.21 16.19
CA GLN A 174 -6.86 15.39 17.04
C GLN A 174 -5.36 15.68 17.16
N SER A 175 -4.99 16.93 16.94
CA SER A 175 -3.64 17.48 16.81
C SER A 175 -2.75 17.33 18.06
N GLY A 176 -2.96 16.30 18.88
CA GLY A 176 -2.30 16.09 20.17
C GLY A 176 -1.47 14.81 20.32
N ASP A 177 -1.53 13.82 19.43
CA ASP A 177 -0.94 12.49 19.72
C ASP A 177 0.02 11.92 18.66
N CYS A 178 0.57 12.77 17.78
CA CYS A 178 1.69 12.34 16.94
C CYS A 178 3.02 12.51 17.69
N ARG A 179 3.39 11.54 18.54
CA ARG A 179 4.69 11.56 19.27
C ARG A 179 5.93 11.69 18.38
N ARG A 180 5.79 11.53 17.05
CA ARG A 180 6.89 11.69 16.09
C ARG A 180 7.13 13.15 15.66
N CYS A 181 6.16 14.05 15.86
CA CYS A 181 6.33 15.48 15.64
C CYS A 181 6.98 16.21 16.82
N ASP A 182 6.99 15.62 18.02
CA ASP A 182 7.55 16.27 19.23
C ASP A 182 9.07 16.15 19.37
N MET A 183 9.75 15.35 18.54
CA MET A 183 11.21 15.14 18.69
C MET A 183 12.11 16.24 18.10
N THR A 184 11.56 17.30 17.49
CA THR A 184 12.37 18.39 16.90
C THR A 184 12.09 19.78 17.50
N LYS A 185 11.70 19.87 18.77
CA LYS A 185 11.80 21.15 19.51
C LYS A 185 13.24 21.35 19.99
N SER A 186 14.12 21.73 19.06
CA SER A 186 15.44 22.28 19.38
C SER A 186 15.25 23.60 20.12
N THR A 187 15.79 23.65 21.34
CA THR A 187 15.94 24.81 22.21
C THR A 187 16.51 26.03 21.46
N VAL A 188 15.69 27.05 21.19
CA VAL A 188 16.18 28.40 20.90
C VAL A 188 16.19 29.18 22.22
N ARG A 189 17.37 29.25 22.87
CA ARG A 189 17.61 30.18 23.98
C ARG A 189 17.68 31.60 23.40
N GLY A 190 16.84 32.46 23.97
CA GLY A 190 16.72 33.86 23.61
C GLY A 190 18.00 34.67 23.86
N ARG A 191 18.19 35.65 22.97
CA ARG A 191 19.15 36.74 23.07
C ARG A 191 18.56 37.78 24.05
N VAL A 192 19.33 38.14 25.08
CA VAL A 192 19.17 39.39 25.85
C VAL A 192 20.35 40.27 25.51
#